data_AF-A0A842SLF9-F1
#
_entry.id   AF-A0A842SLF9-F1
#
_cell.length_a   1.000
_cell.length_b   1.000
_cell.length_c   1.000
_cell.angle_alpha   90.00
_cell.angle_beta   90.00
_cell.angle_gamma   90.00
#
_symmetry.space_group_name_H-M   'P 1'
#
loop_
_entity.id
_entity.type
_entity.pdbx_description
1 polymer ?
#
loop_
_entity_poly.entity_id
_entity_poly.type
_entity_poly.pdbx_seq_one_letter_code
_entity_poly.pdbx_strand_id
1 'polypeptide(L)'
;MKEDEYRRRGLEPHEKKSMSKKTFSILVIMFLTAFILSLIFEIRIFIFLTLTALTGVINYNINLLTFRVDPGLEVFLSLVLTRTYGLGYGLVLIFAGEIIPDLLTARLDKDTTLSIIFTLLINFVAVQYPDVNFVLLGLILVTIKFIICLGLDIIFMFAPEEMIFETGLNFVVNIILLLAFGDIFIALLG
;
A
#
# COMPACT_ATOMS: atom_id res chain seq x y z
N MET A 1 9.47 -24.05 -39.58
CA MET A 1 8.17 -24.70 -39.29
C MET A 1 7.50 -24.20 -38.00
N LYS A 2 8.23 -23.72 -36.98
CA LYS A 2 7.61 -23.11 -35.79
C LYS A 2 7.24 -21.62 -35.96
N GLU A 3 7.85 -20.88 -36.89
CA GLU A 3 7.58 -19.44 -37.08
C GLU A 3 6.23 -19.12 -37.74
N ASP A 4 5.77 -19.97 -38.64
CA ASP A 4 4.49 -19.74 -39.35
C ASP A 4 3.26 -20.04 -38.49
N GLU A 5 3.43 -20.79 -37.41
CA GLU A 5 2.36 -21.09 -36.45
C GLU A 5 2.11 -19.92 -35.48
N TYR A 6 3.13 -19.11 -35.22
CA TYR A 6 3.03 -17.90 -34.40
C TYR A 6 2.29 -16.76 -35.12
N ARG A 7 2.48 -16.60 -36.44
CA ARG A 7 1.76 -15.59 -37.24
C ARG A 7 0.26 -15.83 -37.34
N ARG A 8 -0.20 -17.08 -37.27
CA ARG A 8 -1.64 -17.41 -37.37
C ARG A 8 -2.43 -17.14 -36.09
N ARG A 9 -1.78 -16.92 -34.95
CA ARG A 9 -2.45 -16.71 -33.65
C ARG A 9 -2.48 -15.25 -33.18
N GLY A 10 -2.04 -14.29 -34.00
CA GLY A 10 -2.15 -12.86 -33.69
C GLY A 10 -1.37 -12.39 -32.44
N LEU A 11 -0.52 -13.24 -31.87
CA LEU A 11 0.27 -12.90 -30.68
C LEU A 11 1.69 -12.55 -31.12
N GLU A 12 1.92 -11.25 -31.32
CA GLU A 12 3.27 -10.74 -31.54
C GLU A 12 4.15 -11.00 -30.30
N PRO A 13 5.38 -11.52 -30.46
CA PRO A 13 6.33 -11.72 -29.36
C PRO A 13 6.89 -10.41 -28.76
N HIS A 14 6.41 -9.24 -29.21
CA HIS A 14 6.89 -7.93 -28.76
C HIS A 14 6.25 -7.43 -27.44
N GLU A 15 5.08 -7.93 -27.04
CA GLU A 15 4.41 -7.46 -25.82
C GLU A 15 5.08 -7.95 -24.52
N LYS A 16 5.57 -9.19 -24.48
CA LYS A 16 6.21 -9.74 -23.28
C LYS A 16 7.53 -9.04 -22.91
N LYS A 17 8.28 -8.56 -23.92
CA LYS A 17 9.57 -7.90 -23.70
C LYS A 17 9.43 -6.43 -23.31
N SER A 18 8.34 -5.76 -23.69
CA SER A 18 8.08 -4.37 -23.34
C SER A 18 7.54 -4.22 -21.90
N MET A 19 6.72 -5.18 -21.46
CA MET A 19 6.12 -5.20 -20.11
C MET A 19 7.19 -5.34 -19.02
N SER A 20 8.21 -6.18 -19.25
CA SER A 20 9.35 -6.35 -18.35
C SER A 20 10.19 -5.08 -18.21
N LYS A 21 10.45 -4.34 -19.31
CA LYS A 21 11.22 -3.10 -19.25
C LYS A 21 10.48 -1.98 -18.51
N LYS A 22 9.18 -1.80 -18.74
CA LYS A 22 8.37 -0.81 -18.02
C LYS A 22 8.31 -1.09 -16.52
N THR A 23 8.05 -2.35 -16.14
CA THR A 23 8.02 -2.78 -14.73
C THR A 23 9.36 -2.56 -14.06
N PHE A 24 10.46 -2.89 -14.75
CA PHE A 24 11.82 -2.63 -14.26
C PHE A 24 12.09 -1.13 -14.09
N SER A 25 11.69 -0.29 -15.05
CA SER A 25 11.83 1.16 -14.94
C SER A 25 11.05 1.74 -13.75
N ILE A 26 9.84 1.25 -13.49
CA ILE A 26 9.03 1.67 -12.33
C ILE A 26 9.70 1.24 -11.03
N LEU A 27 10.20 0.00 -10.95
CA LEU A 27 10.91 -0.49 -9.78
C LEU A 27 12.15 0.36 -9.47
N VAL A 28 12.93 0.72 -10.51
CA VAL A 28 14.09 1.61 -10.37
C VAL A 28 13.67 3.00 -9.89
N ILE A 29 12.60 3.59 -10.46
CA ILE A 29 12.10 4.90 -10.02
C ILE A 29 11.66 4.85 -8.56
N MET A 30 10.87 3.85 -8.18
CA MET A 30 10.38 3.67 -6.82
C MET A 30 11.52 3.46 -5.81
N PHE A 31 12.52 2.66 -6.16
CA PHE A 31 13.71 2.47 -5.33
C PHE A 31 14.53 3.75 -5.20
N LEU A 32 14.71 4.49 -6.30
CA LEU A 32 15.42 5.77 -6.28
C LEU A 32 14.68 6.80 -5.43
N THR A 33 13.35 6.88 -5.54
CA THR A 33 12.51 7.74 -4.72
C THR A 33 12.61 7.36 -3.24
N ALA A 34 12.50 6.08 -2.90
CA ALA A 34 12.69 5.57 -1.54
C ALA A 34 14.08 5.93 -1.00
N PHE A 35 15.12 5.78 -1.81
CA PHE A 35 16.48 6.15 -1.46
C PHE A 35 16.64 7.66 -1.23
N ILE A 36 16.14 8.50 -2.14
CA ILE A 36 16.18 9.97 -2.00
C ILE A 36 15.41 10.41 -0.74
N LEU A 37 14.20 9.88 -0.51
CA LEU A 37 13.43 10.17 0.69
C LEU A 37 14.19 9.75 1.96
N SER A 38 14.89 8.62 1.94
CA SER A 38 15.69 8.19 3.10
C SER A 38 16.90 9.08 3.38
N LEU A 39 17.47 9.72 2.36
CA LEU A 39 18.54 10.70 2.53
C LEU A 39 18.03 12.04 3.08
N ILE A 40 16.79 12.41 2.75
CA ILE A 40 16.15 13.66 3.20
C ILE A 40 15.68 13.55 4.65
N PHE A 41 15.11 12.40 5.03
CA PHE A 41 14.54 12.18 6.35
C PHE A 41 15.59 11.57 7.29
N GLU A 42 15.66 10.24 7.36
CA GLU A 42 16.72 9.51 8.05
C GLU A 42 16.90 8.14 7.41
N ILE A 43 18.14 7.63 7.38
CA ILE A 43 18.43 6.30 6.82
C ILE A 43 17.70 5.17 7.56
N ARG A 44 17.30 5.39 8.81
CA ARG A 44 16.49 4.45 9.62
C ARG A 44 15.13 4.15 8.99
N ILE A 45 14.61 5.06 8.17
CA ILE A 45 13.30 4.93 7.50
C ILE A 45 13.44 4.26 6.12
N PHE A 46 14.67 4.06 5.63
CA PHE A 46 14.93 3.45 4.33
C PHE A 46 14.29 2.07 4.17
N ILE A 47 14.30 1.24 5.22
CA ILE A 47 13.68 -0.10 5.20
C ILE A 47 12.17 0.02 4.97
N PHE A 48 11.51 0.99 5.59
CA PHE A 48 10.08 1.23 5.43
C PHE A 48 9.75 1.76 4.05
N LEU A 49 10.55 2.69 3.54
CA LEU A 49 10.39 3.22 2.17
C LEU A 49 10.64 2.14 1.12
N THR A 50 11.59 1.23 1.37
CA THR A 50 11.87 0.08 0.50
C THR A 50 10.73 -0.94 0.52
N LEU A 51 10.21 -1.27 1.71
CA LEU A 51 9.05 -2.17 1.85
C LEU A 51 7.81 -1.57 1.17
N THR A 52 7.55 -0.29 1.41
CA THR A 52 6.48 0.48 0.74
C THR A 52 6.65 0.46 -0.77
N ALA A 53 7.89 0.62 -1.26
CA ALA A 53 8.17 0.58 -2.68
C ALA A 53 7.94 -0.80 -3.30
N LEU A 54 8.32 -1.87 -2.58
CA LEU A 54 8.03 -3.25 -2.97
C LEU A 54 6.52 -3.51 -3.03
N THR A 55 5.75 -3.05 -2.05
CA THR A 55 4.28 -3.16 -2.05
C THR A 55 3.68 -2.43 -3.25
N GLY A 56 4.10 -1.20 -3.54
CA GLY A 56 3.61 -0.48 -4.72
C GLY A 56 3.96 -1.17 -6.05
N VAL A 57 5.11 -1.85 -6.16
CA VAL A 57 5.44 -2.68 -7.33
C VAL A 57 4.55 -3.92 -7.41
N ILE A 58 4.24 -4.56 -6.28
CA ILE A 58 3.31 -5.69 -6.24
C ILE A 58 1.91 -5.23 -6.67
N ASN A 59 1.40 -4.14 -6.10
CA ASN A 59 0.12 -3.54 -6.46
C ASN A 59 0.09 -3.15 -7.95
N TYR A 60 1.17 -2.57 -8.49
CA TYR A 60 1.30 -2.29 -9.93
C TYR A 60 1.11 -3.54 -10.81
N ASN A 61 1.78 -4.64 -10.46
CA ASN A 61 1.71 -5.88 -11.23
C ASN A 61 0.37 -6.60 -11.05
N ILE A 62 -0.23 -6.55 -9.86
CA ILE A 62 -1.55 -7.12 -9.58
C ILE A 62 -2.64 -6.33 -10.33
N ASN A 63 -2.58 -5.00 -10.32
CA ASN A 63 -3.53 -4.13 -11.03
C ASN A 63 -3.45 -4.23 -12.57
N LEU A 64 -2.37 -4.80 -13.11
CA LEU A 64 -2.25 -5.20 -14.53
C LEU A 64 -3.00 -6.50 -14.85
N LEU A 65 -3.30 -7.33 -13.85
CA LEU A 65 -3.89 -8.68 -13.98
C LEU A 65 -5.40 -8.73 -13.70
N THR A 66 -6.11 -7.59 -13.77
CA THR A 66 -7.57 -7.44 -13.55
C THR A 66 -8.12 -7.77 -12.16
N PHE A 67 -7.32 -8.32 -11.25
CA PHE A 67 -7.66 -8.43 -9.84
C PHE A 67 -7.03 -7.28 -9.07
N ARG A 68 -7.80 -6.62 -8.21
CA ARG A 68 -7.28 -5.61 -7.30
C ARG A 68 -7.06 -6.25 -5.93
N VAL A 69 -5.87 -6.06 -5.38
CA VAL A 69 -5.53 -6.50 -4.03
C VAL A 69 -4.91 -5.30 -3.34
N ASP A 70 -5.59 -4.80 -2.31
CA ASP A 70 -5.01 -3.83 -1.38
C ASP A 70 -4.53 -4.60 -0.13
N PRO A 71 -3.22 -4.85 0.01
CA PRO A 71 -2.68 -5.57 1.16
C PRO A 71 -2.76 -4.75 2.46
N GLY A 72 -3.03 -3.44 2.39
CA GLY A 72 -3.17 -2.57 3.57
C GLY A 72 -1.88 -2.35 4.37
N LEU A 73 -0.73 -2.66 3.79
CA LEU A 73 0.59 -2.49 4.40
C LEU A 73 0.88 -1.02 4.72
N GLU A 74 0.35 -0.12 3.88
CA GLU A 74 0.49 1.32 3.98
C GLU A 74 -0.11 1.87 5.27
N VAL A 75 -1.26 1.32 5.72
CA VAL A 75 -1.89 1.68 7.00
C VAL A 75 -0.97 1.32 8.15
N PHE A 76 -0.48 0.09 8.19
CA PHE A 76 0.41 -0.37 9.25
C PHE A 76 1.71 0.43 9.31
N LEU A 77 2.42 0.55 8.18
CA LEU A 77 3.73 1.20 8.13
C LEU A 77 3.64 2.70 8.41
N SER A 78 2.60 3.37 7.92
CA SER A 78 2.38 4.79 8.22
C SER A 78 2.08 4.99 9.70
N LEU A 79 1.25 4.12 10.30
CA LEU A 79 0.93 4.17 11.73
C LEU A 79 2.17 3.97 12.62
N VAL A 80 3.04 3.01 12.27
CA VAL A 80 4.33 2.78 12.96
C VAL A 80 5.22 4.03 12.90
N LEU A 81 5.39 4.62 11.72
CA LEU A 81 6.24 5.82 11.56
C LEU A 81 5.63 7.04 12.23
N THR A 82 4.32 7.23 12.13
CA THR A 82 3.62 8.31 12.84
C THR A 82 3.77 8.18 14.34
N ARG A 83 3.70 6.94 14.86
CA ARG A 83 3.91 6.70 16.28
C ARG A 83 5.33 7.02 16.73
N THR A 84 6.33 6.69 15.92
CA THR A 84 7.74 6.78 16.33
C THR A 84 8.36 8.15 16.07
N TYR A 85 8.09 8.74 14.91
CA TYR A 85 8.73 9.96 14.45
C TYR A 85 7.75 11.13 14.27
N GLY A 86 6.46 10.90 14.41
CA GLY A 86 5.40 11.90 14.30
C GLY A 86 4.70 11.92 12.94
N LEU A 87 3.61 12.70 12.86
CA LEU A 87 2.67 12.71 11.73
C LEU A 87 3.36 12.87 10.37
N GLY A 88 4.33 13.79 10.27
CA GLY A 88 5.01 14.11 9.01
C GLY A 88 5.62 12.87 8.33
N TYR A 89 6.17 11.94 9.10
CA TYR A 89 6.79 10.73 8.56
C TYR A 89 5.76 9.71 8.06
N GLY A 90 4.62 9.58 8.74
CA GLY A 90 3.52 8.77 8.22
C GLY A 90 2.95 9.34 6.92
N LEU A 91 2.80 10.67 6.82
CA LEU A 91 2.36 11.33 5.59
C LEU A 91 3.30 11.09 4.41
N VAL A 92 4.61 11.12 4.64
CA VAL A 92 5.62 10.83 3.61
C VAL A 92 5.45 9.41 3.09
N LEU A 93 5.17 8.45 3.97
CA LEU A 93 5.00 7.06 3.58
C LEU A 93 3.70 6.85 2.79
N ILE A 94 2.60 7.50 3.17
CA ILE A 94 1.36 7.51 2.39
C ILE A 94 1.61 8.09 0.99
N PHE A 95 2.34 9.21 0.92
CA PHE A 95 2.67 9.84 -0.35
C PHE A 95 3.53 8.93 -1.23
N ALA A 96 4.55 8.29 -0.64
CA ALA A 96 5.45 7.39 -1.37
C ALA A 96 4.79 6.06 -1.77
N GLY A 97 3.87 5.54 -0.96
CA GLY A 97 3.25 4.21 -1.12
C GLY A 97 1.97 4.18 -1.91
N GLU A 98 1.13 5.20 -1.80
CA GLU A 98 -0.16 5.24 -2.48
C GLU A 98 -0.14 6.26 -3.63
N ILE A 99 0.31 7.50 -3.37
CA ILE A 99 0.17 8.60 -4.34
C ILE A 99 1.16 8.47 -5.52
N ILE A 100 2.44 8.19 -5.26
CA ILE A 100 3.45 8.08 -6.32
C ILE A 100 3.14 6.91 -7.27
N PRO A 101 2.86 5.69 -6.80
CA PRO A 101 2.48 4.58 -7.68
C PRO A 101 1.23 4.89 -8.51
N ASP A 102 0.21 5.47 -7.91
CA ASP A 102 -1.03 5.81 -8.63
C ASP A 102 -0.83 6.90 -9.68
N LEU A 103 0.03 7.89 -9.39
CA LEU A 103 0.41 8.91 -10.37
C LEU A 103 1.19 8.29 -11.54
N LEU A 104 2.10 7.35 -11.26
CA LEU A 104 2.88 6.63 -12.28
C LEU A 104 2.02 5.69 -13.13
N THR A 105 0.89 5.21 -12.59
CA THR A 105 -0.08 4.38 -13.33
C THR A 105 -1.19 5.15 -14.00
N ALA A 106 -1.34 6.46 -13.71
CA ALA A 106 -2.47 7.29 -14.12
C ALA A 106 -3.83 6.70 -13.74
N ARG A 107 -3.91 5.98 -12.61
CA ARG A 107 -5.10 5.30 -12.10
C ARG A 107 -5.45 5.75 -10.69
N LEU A 108 -5.57 7.06 -10.47
CA LEU A 108 -6.20 7.61 -9.27
C LEU A 108 -7.69 7.29 -9.32
N ASP A 109 -8.05 6.13 -8.77
CA ASP A 109 -9.43 5.69 -8.66
C ASP A 109 -10.02 6.05 -7.28
N LYS A 110 -11.33 5.81 -7.17
CA LYS A 110 -12.13 6.12 -5.98
C LYS A 110 -11.66 5.37 -4.73
N ASP A 111 -11.20 4.13 -4.87
CA ASP A 111 -10.92 3.29 -3.70
C ASP A 111 -9.51 3.55 -3.15
N THR A 112 -8.53 3.92 -3.99
CA THR A 112 -7.25 4.44 -3.47
C THR A 112 -7.47 5.78 -2.79
N THR A 113 -8.32 6.64 -3.34
CA THR A 113 -8.67 7.92 -2.72
C THR A 113 -9.29 7.71 -1.33
N LEU A 114 -10.20 6.75 -1.19
CA LEU A 114 -10.79 6.38 0.09
C LEU A 114 -9.74 5.80 1.05
N SER A 115 -8.86 4.90 0.59
CA SER A 115 -7.77 4.35 1.40
C SER A 115 -6.88 5.47 1.96
N ILE A 116 -6.41 6.38 1.11
CA ILE A 116 -5.58 7.54 1.51
C ILE A 116 -6.29 8.35 2.59
N ILE A 117 -7.58 8.69 2.39
CA ILE A 117 -8.34 9.48 3.37
C ILE A 117 -8.42 8.77 4.72
N PHE A 118 -8.75 7.48 4.73
CA PHE A 118 -8.82 6.73 5.98
C PHE A 118 -7.47 6.58 6.65
N THR A 119 -6.40 6.32 5.89
CA THR A 119 -5.04 6.21 6.40
C THR A 119 -4.59 7.53 7.01
N LEU A 120 -4.93 8.67 6.41
CA LEU A 120 -4.67 10.00 6.98
C LEU A 120 -5.43 10.21 8.30
N LEU A 121 -6.71 9.88 8.35
CA LEU A 121 -7.52 10.01 9.57
C LEU A 121 -7.00 9.12 10.71
N ILE A 122 -6.64 7.88 10.40
CA ILE A 122 -6.03 6.94 11.35
C ILE A 122 -4.75 7.53 11.95
N ASN A 123 -3.85 8.04 11.11
CA ASN A 123 -2.60 8.65 11.58
C ASN A 123 -2.86 9.92 12.39
N PHE A 124 -3.84 10.74 12.00
CA PHE A 124 -4.22 11.92 12.76
C PHE A 124 -4.73 11.56 14.16
N VAL A 125 -5.62 10.56 14.26
CA VAL A 125 -6.14 10.07 15.53
C VAL A 125 -5.01 9.47 16.37
N ALA A 126 -4.11 8.69 15.77
CA ALA A 126 -3.00 8.06 16.49
C ALA A 126 -2.10 9.06 17.23
N VAL A 127 -1.89 10.24 16.65
CA VAL A 127 -1.11 11.33 17.27
C VAL A 127 -1.80 11.95 18.47
N GLN A 128 -3.13 11.95 18.51
CA GLN A 128 -3.90 12.50 19.64
C GLN A 128 -3.85 11.60 20.89
N TYR A 129 -3.44 10.35 20.74
CA TYR A 129 -3.42 9.35 21.82
C TYR A 129 -2.01 8.76 22.03
N PRO A 130 -1.00 9.61 22.39
CA PRO A 130 0.37 9.16 22.58
C PRO A 130 0.54 8.18 23.74
N ASP A 131 -0.37 8.15 24.71
CA ASP A 131 -0.21 7.30 25.90
C ASP A 131 -0.88 5.92 25.77
N VAL A 132 -1.67 5.71 24.72
CA VAL A 132 -2.36 4.43 24.49
C VAL A 132 -1.39 3.41 23.89
N ASN A 133 -1.50 2.15 24.32
CA ASN A 133 -0.72 1.04 23.74
C ASN A 133 -0.91 1.00 22.21
N PHE A 134 0.21 0.94 21.48
CA PHE A 134 0.23 1.04 20.02
C PHE A 134 -0.60 -0.05 19.35
N VAL A 135 -0.41 -1.31 19.75
CA VAL A 135 -1.14 -2.45 19.18
C VAL A 135 -2.63 -2.29 19.43
N LEU A 136 -3.04 -1.98 20.67
CA LEU A 136 -4.45 -1.78 21.02
C LEU A 136 -5.09 -0.64 20.20
N LEU A 137 -4.41 0.51 20.12
CA LEU A 137 -4.88 1.66 19.35
C LEU A 137 -5.01 1.31 17.86
N GLY A 138 -4.00 0.65 17.29
CA GLY A 138 -4.01 0.20 15.90
C GLY A 138 -5.17 -0.76 15.61
N LEU A 139 -5.41 -1.74 16.48
CA LEU A 139 -6.51 -2.70 16.33
C LEU A 139 -7.87 -2.00 16.32
N ILE A 140 -8.08 -1.04 17.23
CA ILE A 140 -9.31 -0.25 17.29
C ILE A 140 -9.49 0.54 15.99
N LEU A 141 -8.46 1.27 15.54
CA LEU A 141 -8.53 2.12 14.36
C LEU A 141 -8.77 1.32 13.08
N VAL A 142 -8.09 0.19 12.91
CA VAL A 142 -8.26 -0.72 11.77
C VAL A 142 -9.66 -1.35 11.77
N THR A 143 -10.19 -1.72 12.94
CA THR A 143 -11.55 -2.24 13.07
C THR A 143 -12.60 -1.19 12.72
N ILE A 144 -12.42 0.05 13.18
CA ILE A 144 -13.31 1.16 12.83
C ILE A 144 -13.28 1.41 11.32
N LYS A 145 -12.08 1.46 10.70
CA LYS A 145 -11.93 1.57 9.24
C LYS A 145 -12.73 0.48 8.53
N PHE A 146 -12.54 -0.78 8.92
CA PHE A 146 -13.24 -1.91 8.33
C PHE A 146 -14.76 -1.79 8.40
N ILE A 147 -15.31 -1.43 9.57
CA ILE A 147 -16.76 -1.26 9.75
C ILE A 147 -17.29 -0.15 8.84
N ILE A 148 -16.57 0.98 8.73
CA ILE A 148 -16.98 2.09 7.88
C ILE A 148 -16.92 1.69 6.40
N CYS A 149 -15.81 1.10 5.96
CA CYS A 149 -15.65 0.63 4.57
C CYS A 149 -16.74 -0.38 4.21
N LEU A 150 -17.00 -1.37 5.06
CA LEU A 150 -18.05 -2.37 4.82
C LEU A 150 -19.44 -1.73 4.73
N GLY A 151 -19.71 -0.70 5.54
CA GLY A 151 -20.94 0.09 5.44
C GLY A 151 -21.06 0.84 4.11
N LEU A 152 -19.98 1.49 3.66
CA LEU A 152 -19.93 2.20 2.37
C LEU A 152 -20.11 1.22 1.20
N ASP A 153 -19.42 0.09 1.23
CA ASP A 153 -19.47 -0.93 0.18
C ASP A 153 -20.91 -1.45 -0.02
N ILE A 154 -21.64 -1.68 1.08
CA ILE A 154 -23.06 -2.07 1.05
C ILE A 154 -23.93 -0.95 0.47
N ILE A 155 -23.71 0.30 0.87
CA ILE A 155 -24.49 1.46 0.37
C ILE A 155 -24.31 1.65 -1.14
N PHE A 156 -23.08 1.47 -1.63
CA PHE A 156 -22.74 1.63 -3.04
C PHE A 156 -22.95 0.35 -3.88
N MET A 157 -23.42 -0.74 -3.26
CA MET A 157 -23.70 -2.02 -3.91
C MET A 157 -22.47 -2.60 -4.65
N PHE A 158 -21.29 -2.54 -4.04
CA PHE A 158 -20.09 -3.19 -4.57
C PHE A 158 -20.27 -4.71 -4.63
N ALA A 159 -19.52 -5.36 -5.53
CA ALA A 159 -19.60 -6.81 -5.68
C ALA A 159 -19.04 -7.51 -4.42
N PRO A 160 -19.62 -8.63 -3.96
CA PRO A 160 -19.13 -9.36 -2.79
C PRO A 160 -17.65 -9.76 -2.90
N GLU A 161 -17.18 -10.05 -4.11
CA GLU A 161 -15.78 -10.36 -4.37
C GLU A 161 -14.87 -9.16 -4.08
N GLU A 162 -15.24 -7.96 -4.53
CA GLU A 162 -14.50 -6.72 -4.27
C GLU A 162 -14.45 -6.42 -2.76
N MET A 163 -15.58 -6.61 -2.05
CA MET A 163 -15.63 -6.45 -0.60
C MET A 163 -14.66 -7.39 0.14
N ILE A 164 -14.51 -8.63 -0.32
CA ILE A 164 -13.63 -9.62 0.31
C ILE A 164 -12.15 -9.29 0.01
N PHE A 165 -11.82 -9.01 -1.25
CA PHE A 165 -10.43 -8.85 -1.68
C PHE A 165 -9.84 -7.47 -1.38
N GLU A 166 -10.66 -6.43 -1.29
CA GLU A 166 -10.20 -5.08 -0.98
C GLU A 166 -10.37 -4.79 0.51
N THR A 167 -11.62 -4.77 1.01
CA THR A 167 -11.90 -4.39 2.40
C THR A 167 -11.54 -5.51 3.40
N GLY A 168 -11.91 -6.75 3.10
CA GLY A 168 -11.68 -7.91 3.98
C GLY A 168 -10.20 -8.27 4.13
N LEU A 169 -9.47 -8.37 3.02
CA LEU A 169 -8.06 -8.71 3.03
C LEU A 169 -7.20 -7.62 3.70
N ASN A 170 -7.44 -6.35 3.37
CA ASN A 170 -6.76 -5.21 4.01
C ASN A 170 -6.92 -5.27 5.53
N PHE A 171 -8.13 -5.55 6.02
CA PHE A 171 -8.41 -5.71 7.44
C PHE A 171 -7.61 -6.86 8.07
N VAL A 172 -7.70 -8.07 7.50
CA VAL A 172 -7.02 -9.25 8.05
C VAL A 172 -5.51 -9.06 8.09
N VAL A 173 -4.91 -8.52 7.02
CA VAL A 173 -3.47 -8.26 6.97
C VAL A 173 -3.06 -7.25 8.04
N ASN A 174 -3.80 -6.15 8.20
CA ASN A 174 -3.49 -5.17 9.24
C ASN A 174 -3.60 -5.74 10.65
N ILE A 175 -4.61 -6.58 10.93
CA ILE A 175 -4.73 -7.27 12.23
C ILE A 175 -3.50 -8.14 12.49
N ILE A 176 -3.08 -8.94 11.50
CA ILE A 176 -1.89 -9.80 11.61
C ILE A 176 -0.64 -8.94 11.83
N LEU A 177 -0.46 -7.87 11.07
CA LEU A 177 0.72 -7.01 11.17
C LEU A 177 0.81 -6.34 12.55
N LEU A 178 -0.30 -5.83 13.06
CA LEU A 178 -0.36 -5.20 14.38
C LEU A 178 -0.04 -6.19 15.50
N LEU A 179 -0.66 -7.38 15.48
CA LEU A 179 -0.46 -8.39 16.52
C LEU A 179 0.93 -9.03 16.47
N ALA A 180 1.46 -9.30 15.28
CA ALA A 180 2.73 -10.01 15.12
C ALA A 180 3.94 -9.08 15.21
N PHE A 181 3.83 -7.84 14.71
CA PHE A 181 4.98 -6.98 14.49
C PHE A 181 4.87 -5.60 15.13
N GLY A 182 3.71 -5.18 15.63
CA GLY A 182 3.50 -3.83 16.14
C GLY A 182 4.51 -3.42 17.21
N ASP A 183 4.58 -4.16 18.32
CA ASP A 183 5.52 -3.85 19.41
C ASP A 183 6.98 -4.02 18.98
N ILE A 184 7.29 -4.98 18.10
CA ILE A 184 8.64 -5.22 17.59
C ILE A 184 9.14 -4.00 16.83
N PHE A 185 8.33 -3.45 15.93
CA PHE A 185 8.72 -2.29 15.14
C PHE A 185 8.82 -1.02 15.97
N ILE A 186 7.92 -0.81 16.93
CA ILE A 186 8.03 0.33 17.87
C ILE A 186 9.32 0.23 18.69
N ALA A 187 9.67 -0.96 19.20
CA ALA A 187 10.89 -1.16 19.98
C ALA A 187 12.18 -1.05 19.15
N LEU A 188 12.13 -1.33 17.84
CA LEU A 188 13.29 -1.23 16.95
C LEU A 188 13.58 0.22 16.52
N LEU A 189 12.55 1.09 16.54
CA LEU A 189 12.63 2.46 16.04
C LEU A 189 12.70 3.54 17.13
N GLY A 190 12.13 3.27 18.32
CA GLY A 190 12.23 4.12 19.51
C GLY A 190 13.55 3.95 20.25
#